data_AF-A0A7S2IT40-F1
#
_entry.id   AF-A0A7S2IT40-F1
#
_cell.length_a   1.000
_cell.length_b   1.000
_cell.length_c   1.000
_cell.angle_alpha   90.00
_cell.angle_beta   90.00
_cell.angle_gamma   90.00
#
_symmetry.space_group_name_H-M   'P 1'
#
loop_
_entity.id
_entity.type
_entity.pdbx_description
1 polymer ?
#
loop_
_entity_poly.entity_id
_entity_poly.type
_entity_poly.pdbx_seq_one_letter_code
_entity_poly.pdbx_strand_id
1 'polypeptide(L)'
;GAHPDAPAPMAERRLQEARGRRLFKRNSHPCDLTNYDNVQYHLHITIGKNCPSGTRGQEFQVVPDTGSSDLWVPADNCTRCKSNTAKFHIEKSCSSEELGDRITFRYGDGTVAIGGSFRDSVRIGDLQVDEQFMIQVDKMESDTHMKSDGILGLAHHYVSDRGSRGRTFMTTLFEEHPHLPRQFSFYLTGNTEKMSRLVFGDADLATNSKDKEFKYGKGYYMSHTDLWLTSVWSIGWSGTGVEVAFPDRGTLGSPALIDSGSSLIVLAPDIYEHLISELRSIGWS
;
A
#
# COMPACT_ATOMS: atom_id res chain seq x y z
N GLY A 1 -6.58 -53.23 3.18
CA GLY A 1 -7.47 -52.49 2.27
C GLY A 1 -7.19 -51.02 2.45
N ALA A 2 -6.58 -50.39 1.46
CA ALA A 2 -6.36 -48.95 1.45
C ALA A 2 -7.62 -48.29 0.88
N HIS A 3 -8.21 -47.36 1.64
CA HIS A 3 -9.31 -46.52 1.18
C HIS A 3 -8.78 -45.56 0.10
N PRO A 4 -9.32 -45.56 -1.14
CA PRO A 4 -9.15 -44.43 -2.04
C PRO A 4 -10.10 -43.31 -1.59
N ASP A 5 -9.75 -42.06 -1.86
CA ASP A 5 -10.54 -40.83 -1.61
C ASP A 5 -10.33 -40.11 -0.26
N ALA A 6 -9.08 -39.93 0.15
CA ALA A 6 -8.72 -38.74 0.93
C ALA A 6 -8.44 -37.57 -0.05
N PRO A 7 -9.13 -36.42 0.05
CA PRO A 7 -8.83 -35.28 -0.81
C PRO A 7 -7.42 -34.74 -0.49
N ALA A 8 -6.60 -34.57 -1.54
CA ALA A 8 -5.27 -33.99 -1.44
C ALA A 8 -5.31 -32.60 -0.74
N PRO A 9 -4.29 -32.25 0.06
CA PRO A 9 -4.18 -30.94 0.70
C PRO A 9 -4.34 -29.80 -0.33
N MET A 10 -4.99 -28.70 0.06
CA MET A 10 -5.27 -27.54 -0.80
C MET A 10 -4.03 -27.00 -1.56
N ALA A 11 -2.82 -27.22 -1.02
CA ALA A 11 -1.55 -26.90 -1.64
C ALA A 11 -1.24 -27.73 -2.90
N GLU A 12 -1.60 -29.02 -2.94
CA GLU A 12 -1.34 -29.90 -4.09
C GLU A 12 -2.28 -29.63 -5.27
N ARG A 13 -3.53 -29.20 -5.00
CA ARG A 13 -4.44 -28.74 -6.05
C ARG A 13 -3.91 -27.50 -6.78
N ARG A 14 -3.32 -26.55 -6.05
CA ARG A 14 -2.70 -25.34 -6.62
C ARG A 14 -1.45 -25.65 -7.47
N LEU A 15 -0.71 -26.70 -7.12
CA LEU A 15 0.49 -27.13 -7.85
C LEU A 15 0.18 -27.84 -9.19
N GLN A 16 -0.94 -28.56 -9.29
CA GLN A 16 -1.36 -29.17 -10.56
C GLN A 16 -1.98 -28.16 -11.53
N GLU A 17 -2.67 -27.12 -11.03
CA GLU A 17 -3.18 -26.02 -11.84
C GLU A 17 -2.06 -25.15 -12.46
N ALA A 18 -0.89 -25.09 -11.81
CA ALA A 18 0.27 -24.33 -12.29
C ALA A 18 0.96 -24.94 -13.52
N ARG A 19 0.76 -26.23 -13.83
CA ARG A 19 1.50 -26.93 -14.90
C ARG A 19 0.89 -26.85 -16.29
N GLY A 20 -0.26 -26.20 -16.44
CA GLY A 20 -0.87 -26.05 -17.75
C GLY A 20 -1.84 -24.90 -17.80
N ARG A 21 -1.35 -23.69 -18.11
CA ARG A 21 -1.99 -22.73 -19.04
C ARG A 21 -1.29 -21.37 -19.00
N ARG A 22 -1.06 -20.80 -20.19
CA ARG A 22 -0.83 -19.37 -20.48
C ARG A 22 -2.04 -18.48 -20.08
N LEU A 23 -2.69 -18.73 -18.94
CA LEU A 23 -3.87 -18.01 -18.44
C LEU A 23 -3.54 -16.99 -17.33
N PHE A 24 -2.31 -16.98 -16.81
CA PHE A 24 -1.85 -16.06 -15.75
C PHE A 24 -1.84 -14.57 -16.11
N LYS A 25 -2.07 -14.19 -17.38
CA LYS A 25 -2.09 -12.78 -17.78
C LYS A 25 -3.40 -12.05 -17.50
N ARG A 26 -4.47 -12.74 -17.05
CA ARG A 26 -5.81 -12.14 -16.87
C ARG A 26 -6.09 -11.59 -15.46
N ASN A 27 -5.34 -12.01 -14.44
CA ASN A 27 -5.60 -11.66 -13.04
C ASN A 27 -4.47 -10.86 -12.40
N SER A 28 -3.50 -10.40 -13.18
CA SER A 28 -2.35 -9.62 -12.74
C SER A 28 -2.41 -8.26 -13.43
N HIS A 29 -2.56 -7.20 -12.65
CA HIS A 29 -2.67 -5.83 -13.12
C HIS A 29 -1.47 -5.03 -12.62
N PRO A 30 -0.33 -5.06 -13.36
CA PRO A 30 0.87 -4.33 -12.96
C PRO A 30 0.71 -2.83 -13.23
N CYS A 31 1.14 -2.05 -12.26
CA CYS A 31 1.25 -0.60 -12.31
C CYS A 31 2.69 -0.22 -12.02
N ASP A 32 3.29 0.55 -12.93
CA ASP A 32 4.66 1.02 -12.76
C ASP A 32 4.72 2.06 -11.64
N LEU A 33 5.80 1.99 -10.85
CA LEU A 33 6.10 2.92 -9.77
C LEU A 33 7.37 3.71 -10.09
N THR A 34 7.26 5.03 -10.03
CA THR A 34 8.41 5.92 -10.18
C THR A 34 9.20 5.94 -8.88
N ASN A 35 10.48 5.55 -8.94
CA ASN A 35 11.39 5.61 -7.80
C ASN A 35 11.96 7.03 -7.63
N TYR A 36 11.67 7.66 -6.50
CA TYR A 36 12.20 8.95 -6.10
C TYR A 36 13.32 8.75 -5.07
N ASP A 37 14.56 8.67 -5.56
CA ASP A 37 15.80 8.55 -4.79
C ASP A 37 15.84 7.42 -3.75
N ASN A 38 15.09 6.34 -4.00
CA ASN A 38 14.91 5.23 -3.06
C ASN A 38 14.31 5.64 -1.70
N VAL A 39 13.65 6.81 -1.66
CA VAL A 39 12.96 7.34 -0.48
C VAL A 39 11.45 7.20 -0.64
N GLN A 40 10.91 7.48 -1.82
CA GLN A 40 9.47 7.41 -2.11
C GLN A 40 9.24 6.70 -3.45
N TYR A 41 8.15 5.96 -3.54
CA TYR A 41 7.71 5.32 -4.79
C TYR A 41 6.34 5.86 -5.16
N HIS A 42 6.23 6.47 -6.34
CA HIS A 42 5.00 7.13 -6.76
C HIS A 42 4.23 6.26 -7.75
N LEU A 43 2.93 6.14 -7.50
CA LEU A 43 1.95 5.54 -8.38
C LEU A 43 1.21 6.64 -9.13
N HIS A 44 1.06 6.50 -10.44
CA HIS A 44 0.21 7.39 -11.22
C HIS A 44 -1.25 6.95 -11.11
N ILE A 45 -2.13 7.88 -10.77
CA ILE A 45 -3.58 7.67 -10.73
C ILE A 45 -4.29 8.77 -11.51
N THR A 46 -5.48 8.46 -12.01
CA THR A 46 -6.40 9.44 -12.58
C THR A 46 -7.69 9.48 -11.79
N ILE A 47 -8.13 10.66 -11.41
CA ILE A 47 -9.37 10.89 -10.63
C ILE A 47 -10.37 11.64 -11.50
N GLY A 48 -11.62 11.18 -11.51
CA GLY A 48 -12.72 11.83 -12.23
C GLY A 48 -12.99 11.28 -13.62
N LYS A 49 -14.28 11.24 -14.00
CA LYS A 49 -14.73 10.89 -15.35
C LYS A 49 -14.68 12.10 -16.29
N ASN A 50 -14.44 11.83 -17.56
CA ASN A 50 -14.48 12.84 -18.60
C ASN A 50 -15.88 13.46 -18.72
N CYS A 51 -15.94 14.77 -18.88
CA CYS A 51 -17.18 15.51 -19.09
C CYS A 51 -17.51 15.65 -20.59
N PRO A 52 -18.80 15.70 -20.98
CA PRO A 52 -19.21 16.05 -22.34
C PRO A 52 -18.71 17.43 -22.81
N SER A 53 -18.46 18.34 -21.86
CA SER A 53 -17.83 19.64 -22.11
C SER A 53 -16.36 19.55 -22.54
N GLY A 54 -15.74 18.37 -22.50
CA GLY A 54 -14.36 18.12 -22.90
C GLY A 54 -13.36 18.05 -21.74
N THR A 55 -13.78 18.31 -20.50
CA THR A 55 -12.91 18.14 -19.32
C THR A 55 -12.53 16.69 -19.15
N ARG A 56 -11.25 16.42 -18.85
CA ARG A 56 -10.72 15.06 -18.66
C ARG A 56 -10.45 14.77 -17.19
N GLY A 57 -10.35 13.49 -16.85
CA GLY A 57 -9.85 13.06 -15.54
C GLY A 57 -8.51 13.71 -15.19
N GLN A 58 -8.31 13.97 -13.91
CA GLN A 58 -7.18 14.70 -13.36
C GLN A 58 -6.10 13.73 -12.88
N GLU A 59 -4.85 13.98 -13.24
CA GLU A 59 -3.74 13.07 -13.00
C GLU A 59 -2.93 13.46 -11.76
N PHE A 60 -2.53 12.46 -10.98
CA PHE A 60 -1.76 12.64 -9.75
C PHE A 60 -0.69 11.56 -9.62
N GLN A 61 0.42 11.93 -9.00
CA GLN A 61 1.41 10.99 -8.49
C GLN A 61 1.20 10.85 -6.98
N VAL A 62 0.83 9.67 -6.51
CA VAL A 62 0.57 9.40 -5.09
C VAL A 62 1.53 8.36 -4.53
N VAL A 63 1.80 8.39 -3.23
CA VAL A 63 2.46 7.26 -2.55
C VAL A 63 1.40 6.18 -2.29
N PRO A 64 1.57 4.95 -2.80
CA PRO A 64 0.74 3.83 -2.40
C PRO A 64 1.23 3.31 -1.03
N ASP A 65 0.40 3.50 -0.01
CA ASP A 65 0.82 3.43 1.39
C ASP A 65 0.06 2.34 2.16
N THR A 66 0.73 1.24 2.51
CA THR A 66 0.14 0.18 3.33
C THR A 66 0.03 0.52 4.82
N GLY A 67 0.65 1.62 5.27
CA GLY A 67 0.54 2.15 6.63
C GLY A 67 -0.71 3.01 6.90
N SER A 68 -1.49 3.36 5.87
CA SER A 68 -2.71 4.18 6.01
C SER A 68 -3.86 3.71 5.12
N SER A 69 -5.09 4.16 5.42
CA SER A 69 -6.33 3.73 4.76
C SER A 69 -6.93 4.74 3.78
N ASP A 70 -6.60 6.03 3.97
CA ASP A 70 -7.27 7.12 3.27
C ASP A 70 -6.60 7.42 1.93
N LEU A 71 -7.41 7.67 0.91
CA LEU A 71 -6.96 8.30 -0.33
C LEU A 71 -7.22 9.80 -0.23
N TRP A 72 -6.18 10.60 -0.42
CA TRP A 72 -6.32 12.05 -0.45
C TRP A 72 -5.43 12.71 -1.49
N VAL A 73 -5.91 13.84 -1.97
CA VAL A 73 -5.22 14.74 -2.91
C VAL A 73 -5.45 16.18 -2.47
N PRO A 74 -4.54 17.11 -2.78
CA PRO A 74 -4.66 18.49 -2.32
C PRO A 74 -5.71 19.24 -3.14
N ALA A 75 -6.48 20.09 -2.48
CA ALA A 75 -7.42 21.00 -3.09
C ALA A 75 -6.69 22.11 -3.86
N ASP A 76 -7.37 22.68 -4.86
CA ASP A 76 -6.92 23.86 -5.60
C ASP A 76 -6.69 25.08 -4.70
N ASN A 77 -7.47 25.20 -3.63
CA ASN A 77 -7.35 26.24 -2.61
C ASN A 77 -6.44 25.86 -1.42
N CYS A 78 -5.65 24.79 -1.51
CA CYS A 78 -4.92 24.28 -0.35
C CYS A 78 -3.90 25.29 0.21
N THR A 79 -4.01 25.54 1.52
CA THR A 79 -3.08 26.35 2.30
C THR A 79 -1.94 25.50 2.86
N ARG A 80 -0.69 25.99 2.71
CA ARG A 80 0.56 25.32 3.13
C ARG A 80 0.85 23.97 2.44
N CYS A 81 0.04 23.55 1.46
CA CYS A 81 0.50 22.53 0.52
C CYS A 81 1.62 23.08 -0.37
N LYS A 82 2.50 22.19 -0.85
CA LYS A 82 3.55 22.54 -1.81
C LYS A 82 2.99 23.16 -3.09
N SER A 83 3.67 24.20 -3.59
CA SER A 83 3.26 24.94 -4.78
C SER A 83 3.27 24.09 -6.06
N ASN A 84 4.18 23.12 -6.14
CA ASN A 84 4.40 22.32 -7.36
C ASN A 84 3.66 20.97 -7.32
N THR A 85 2.63 20.84 -6.48
CA THR A 85 1.79 19.62 -6.45
C THR A 85 0.56 19.82 -7.34
N ALA A 86 0.18 18.77 -8.06
CA ALA A 86 -1.08 18.73 -8.78
C ALA A 86 -2.23 18.93 -7.80
N LYS A 87 -3.20 19.78 -8.17
CA LYS A 87 -4.36 20.10 -7.33
C LYS A 87 -5.63 19.53 -7.94
N PHE A 88 -6.48 18.97 -7.11
CA PHE A 88 -7.78 18.50 -7.51
C PHE A 88 -8.78 19.65 -7.56
N HIS A 89 -9.46 19.76 -8.70
CA HIS A 89 -10.53 20.69 -9.00
C HIS A 89 -11.84 19.90 -9.08
N ILE A 90 -12.67 19.98 -8.04
CA ILE A 90 -13.86 19.14 -7.95
C ILE A 90 -14.85 19.42 -9.08
N GLU A 91 -14.98 20.69 -9.49
CA GLU A 91 -15.84 21.16 -10.57
C GLU A 91 -15.42 20.67 -11.97
N LYS A 92 -14.22 20.11 -12.09
CA LYS A 92 -13.67 19.55 -13.33
C LYS A 92 -13.93 18.05 -13.48
N SER A 93 -14.64 17.42 -12.56
CA SER A 93 -15.10 16.04 -12.69
C SER A 93 -16.60 15.97 -12.88
N CYS A 94 -17.07 15.12 -13.79
CA CYS A 94 -18.50 14.89 -13.99
C CYS A 94 -19.07 13.75 -13.12
N SER A 95 -18.25 13.15 -12.27
CA SER A 95 -18.63 12.09 -11.33
C SER A 95 -18.29 12.42 -9.89
N SER A 96 -17.81 13.64 -9.60
CA SER A 96 -17.54 14.06 -8.24
C SER A 96 -18.83 14.31 -7.46
N GLU A 97 -18.91 13.76 -6.25
CA GLU A 97 -19.98 14.00 -5.29
C GLU A 97 -19.37 14.49 -3.97
N GLU A 98 -19.63 15.74 -3.58
CA GLU A 98 -19.25 16.22 -2.24
C GLU A 98 -20.11 15.56 -1.16
N LEU A 99 -19.47 15.04 -0.11
CA LEU A 99 -20.17 14.41 1.02
C LEU A 99 -20.43 15.39 2.17
N GLY A 100 -19.77 16.55 2.18
CA GLY A 100 -19.97 17.63 3.14
C GLY A 100 -19.27 17.46 4.50
N ASP A 101 -18.77 16.27 4.82
CA ASP A 101 -18.02 16.03 6.05
C ASP A 101 -16.57 16.51 5.93
N ARG A 102 -16.07 17.20 6.97
CA ARG A 102 -14.65 17.58 7.07
C ARG A 102 -13.88 16.59 7.94
N ILE A 103 -12.65 16.30 7.54
CA ILE A 103 -11.80 15.29 8.17
C ILE A 103 -10.48 15.91 8.56
N THR A 104 -10.06 15.65 9.79
CA THR A 104 -8.74 15.99 10.33
C THR A 104 -8.02 14.70 10.65
N PHE A 105 -6.82 14.52 10.11
CA PHE A 105 -6.02 13.32 10.32
C PHE A 105 -4.55 13.68 10.56
N ARG A 106 -3.85 12.78 11.24
CA ARG A 106 -2.46 12.98 11.70
C ARG A 106 -1.59 11.80 11.27
N TYR A 107 -0.42 12.11 10.73
CA TYR A 107 0.60 11.13 10.38
C TYR A 107 1.52 10.78 11.54
N GLY A 108 2.25 9.67 11.40
CA GLY A 108 3.22 9.21 12.40
C GLY A 108 4.36 10.20 12.67
N ASP A 109 4.67 11.08 11.72
CA ASP A 109 5.64 12.17 11.86
C ASP A 109 5.06 13.40 12.62
N GLY A 110 3.78 13.36 12.97
CA GLY A 110 3.05 14.42 13.66
C GLY A 110 2.35 15.42 12.75
N THR A 111 2.56 15.37 11.43
CA THR A 111 1.91 16.25 10.45
C THR A 111 0.39 16.09 10.51
N VAL A 112 -0.34 17.21 10.49
CA VAL A 112 -1.81 17.23 10.47
C VAL A 112 -2.31 17.78 9.15
N ALA A 113 -3.28 17.08 8.57
CA ALA A 113 -3.97 17.46 7.35
C ALA A 113 -5.47 17.61 7.62
N ILE A 114 -6.10 18.55 6.92
CA ILE A 114 -7.53 18.83 7.01
C ILE A 114 -8.10 18.96 5.60
N GLY A 115 -9.25 18.36 5.37
CA GLY A 115 -9.92 18.42 4.07
C GLY A 115 -11.40 18.11 4.12
N GLY A 116 -12.09 18.38 3.01
CA GLY A 116 -13.47 17.96 2.76
C GLY A 116 -13.50 16.55 2.17
N SER A 117 -14.51 15.77 2.51
CA SER A 117 -14.72 14.45 1.92
C SER A 117 -15.59 14.52 0.66
N PHE A 118 -15.26 13.67 -0.30
CA PHE A 118 -15.99 13.54 -1.56
C PHE A 118 -15.88 12.10 -2.08
N ARG A 119 -16.68 11.77 -3.09
CA ARG A 119 -16.53 10.57 -3.89
C ARG A 119 -16.24 10.91 -5.33
N ASP A 120 -15.46 10.07 -5.98
CA ASP A 120 -15.28 10.13 -7.43
C ASP A 120 -14.77 8.78 -7.96
N SER A 121 -14.64 8.67 -9.28
CA SER A 121 -13.94 7.56 -9.92
C SER A 121 -12.43 7.70 -9.77
N VAL A 122 -11.74 6.58 -9.55
CA VAL A 122 -10.28 6.50 -9.47
C VAL A 122 -9.81 5.38 -10.40
N ARG A 123 -8.86 5.70 -11.28
CA ARG A 123 -8.25 4.75 -12.20
C ARG A 123 -6.76 4.61 -11.92
N ILE A 124 -6.30 3.36 -11.85
CA ILE A 124 -4.92 2.96 -11.68
C ILE A 124 -4.58 1.92 -12.75
N GLY A 125 -3.70 2.28 -13.69
CA GLY A 125 -3.45 1.44 -14.86
C GLY A 125 -4.75 1.17 -15.62
N ASP A 126 -5.10 -0.11 -15.74
CA ASP A 126 -6.31 -0.63 -16.38
C ASP A 126 -7.48 -0.90 -15.41
N LEU A 127 -7.27 -0.75 -14.10
CA LEU A 127 -8.30 -0.90 -13.08
C LEU A 127 -8.95 0.46 -12.79
N GLN A 128 -10.28 0.48 -12.77
CA GLN A 128 -11.07 1.65 -12.36
C GLN A 128 -12.04 1.24 -11.26
N VAL A 129 -12.13 2.06 -10.22
CA VAL A 129 -13.19 2.00 -9.22
C VAL A 129 -14.04 3.26 -9.33
N ASP A 130 -15.34 3.12 -9.09
CA ASP A 130 -16.28 4.23 -9.04
C ASP A 130 -16.66 4.54 -7.58
N GLU A 131 -17.23 5.73 -7.32
CA GLU A 131 -17.73 6.11 -5.99
C GLU A 131 -16.70 5.94 -4.85
N GLN A 132 -15.41 6.06 -5.16
CA GLN A 132 -14.33 5.91 -4.19
C GLN A 132 -14.33 7.11 -3.26
N PHE A 133 -14.42 6.83 -1.95
CA PHE A 133 -14.29 7.83 -0.92
C PHE A 133 -12.88 8.45 -0.90
N MET A 134 -12.81 9.77 -0.84
CA MET A 134 -11.56 10.53 -0.88
C MET A 134 -11.63 11.76 0.01
N ILE A 135 -10.46 12.30 0.34
CA ILE A 135 -10.32 13.57 1.06
C ILE A 135 -9.62 14.58 0.16
N GLN A 136 -10.27 15.72 -0.07
CA GLN A 136 -9.66 16.87 -0.75
C GLN A 136 -9.05 17.78 0.31
N VAL A 137 -7.72 17.76 0.44
CA VAL A 137 -6.99 18.44 1.52
C VAL A 137 -6.81 19.91 1.20
N ASP A 138 -7.43 20.79 1.98
CA ASP A 138 -7.38 22.25 1.83
C ASP A 138 -6.44 22.93 2.83
N LYS A 139 -5.89 22.18 3.79
CA LYS A 139 -4.94 22.72 4.76
C LYS A 139 -3.99 21.65 5.29
N MET A 140 -2.70 22.00 5.29
CA MET A 140 -1.64 21.30 6.02
C MET A 140 -1.17 22.16 7.19
N GLU A 141 -0.96 21.59 8.37
CA GLU A 141 -0.44 22.35 9.52
C GLU A 141 1.08 22.59 9.42
N SER A 142 1.81 21.69 8.76
CA SER A 142 3.24 21.73 8.50
C SER A 142 3.53 21.42 7.02
N ASP A 143 4.70 21.83 6.52
CA ASP A 143 5.17 21.37 5.21
C ASP A 143 5.40 19.85 5.28
N THR A 144 4.91 19.13 4.28
CA THR A 144 5.21 17.71 4.14
C THR A 144 6.54 17.57 3.44
N HIS A 145 7.43 16.68 3.87
CA HIS A 145 8.62 16.36 3.05
C HIS A 145 8.29 15.45 1.85
N MET A 146 7.01 15.14 1.64
CA MET A 146 6.49 14.34 0.53
C MET A 146 6.78 14.95 -0.84
N LYS A 147 7.20 14.13 -1.79
CA LYS A 147 7.47 14.53 -3.17
C LYS A 147 6.29 14.21 -4.09
N SER A 148 5.40 13.33 -3.66
CA SER A 148 4.13 13.03 -4.31
C SER A 148 3.13 14.18 -4.13
N ASP A 149 2.08 14.15 -4.94
CA ASP A 149 0.94 15.05 -4.82
C ASP A 149 0.05 14.68 -3.64
N GLY A 150 -0.11 13.38 -3.36
CA GLY A 150 -0.94 12.84 -2.29
C GLY A 150 -0.55 11.42 -1.86
N ILE A 151 -1.47 10.73 -1.17
CA ILE A 151 -1.32 9.34 -0.72
C ILE A 151 -2.55 8.54 -1.13
N LEU A 152 -2.32 7.31 -1.57
CA LEU A 152 -3.31 6.26 -1.71
C LEU A 152 -3.12 5.25 -0.59
N GLY A 153 -3.96 5.30 0.44
CA GLY A 153 -3.99 4.29 1.49
C GLY A 153 -4.37 2.91 0.95
N LEU A 154 -3.56 1.91 1.28
CA LEU A 154 -3.71 0.50 0.91
C LEU A 154 -3.90 -0.40 2.13
N ALA A 155 -4.01 0.15 3.34
CA ALA A 155 -4.47 -0.58 4.50
C ALA A 155 -5.82 -1.26 4.21
N HIS A 156 -6.03 -2.43 4.79
CA HIS A 156 -7.33 -3.09 4.72
C HIS A 156 -8.26 -2.46 5.76
N HIS A 157 -9.56 -2.68 5.65
CA HIS A 157 -10.45 -2.40 6.76
C HIS A 157 -10.95 -3.70 7.35
N TYR A 158 -10.69 -3.89 8.64
CA TYR A 158 -11.48 -4.77 9.47
C TYR A 158 -12.78 -4.01 9.80
N VAL A 159 -13.90 -4.59 9.37
CA VAL A 159 -15.23 -4.00 9.49
C VAL A 159 -15.50 -3.54 10.92
N SER A 160 -15.45 -2.23 11.17
CA SER A 160 -16.05 -1.61 12.34
C SER A 160 -16.57 -0.20 12.04
N ASP A 161 -17.91 -0.10 12.04
CA ASP A 161 -18.74 1.03 12.49
C ASP A 161 -18.54 2.46 11.94
N ARG A 162 -17.82 2.67 10.84
CA ARG A 162 -17.68 4.02 10.22
C ARG A 162 -18.66 4.34 9.09
N GLY A 163 -19.58 3.44 8.74
CA GLY A 163 -20.51 3.65 7.63
C GLY A 163 -19.79 3.91 6.30
N SER A 164 -20.32 4.83 5.47
CA SER A 164 -19.73 5.23 4.18
C SER A 164 -18.33 5.86 4.28
N ARG A 165 -17.93 6.38 5.45
CA ARG A 165 -16.59 6.93 5.70
C ARG A 165 -15.51 5.85 5.90
N GLY A 166 -15.89 4.57 5.82
CA GLY A 166 -14.98 3.42 6.01
C GLY A 166 -14.68 2.62 4.74
N ARG A 167 -14.92 3.16 3.53
CA ARG A 167 -14.56 2.47 2.28
C ARG A 167 -13.13 2.84 1.86
N THR A 168 -12.16 2.00 2.23
CA THR A 168 -10.80 2.06 1.65
C THR A 168 -10.83 1.76 0.17
N PHE A 169 -9.81 2.23 -0.53
CA PHE A 169 -9.57 1.83 -1.92
C PHE A 169 -9.55 0.31 -2.10
N MET A 170 -8.91 -0.42 -1.19
CA MET A 170 -8.84 -1.89 -1.26
C MET A 170 -10.22 -2.55 -1.19
N THR A 171 -11.10 -2.05 -0.33
CA THR A 171 -12.49 -2.56 -0.23
C THR A 171 -13.26 -2.27 -1.52
N THR A 172 -13.26 -1.02 -1.99
CA THR A 172 -13.96 -0.64 -3.23
C THR A 172 -13.45 -1.45 -4.43
N LEU A 173 -12.13 -1.60 -4.55
CA LEU A 173 -11.51 -2.37 -5.64
C LEU A 173 -12.00 -3.82 -5.66
N PHE A 174 -11.98 -4.51 -4.53
CA PHE A 174 -12.36 -5.93 -4.49
C PHE A 174 -13.87 -6.16 -4.52
N GLU A 175 -14.68 -5.17 -4.16
CA GLU A 175 -16.14 -5.21 -4.34
C GLU A 175 -16.52 -5.04 -5.82
N GLU A 176 -15.89 -4.10 -6.53
CA GLU A 176 -16.19 -3.82 -7.94
C GLU A 176 -15.52 -4.78 -8.92
N HIS A 177 -14.40 -5.40 -8.52
CA HIS A 177 -13.69 -6.41 -9.31
C HIS A 177 -13.69 -7.76 -8.60
N PRO A 178 -14.85 -8.45 -8.45
CA PRO A 178 -14.95 -9.70 -7.69
C PRO A 178 -14.18 -10.88 -8.31
N HIS A 179 -13.74 -10.74 -9.56
CA HIS A 179 -12.90 -11.70 -10.28
C HIS A 179 -11.40 -11.54 -9.96
N LEU A 180 -11.00 -10.38 -9.44
CA LEU A 180 -9.62 -10.09 -9.08
C LEU A 180 -9.27 -10.86 -7.79
N PRO A 181 -8.15 -11.60 -7.76
CA PRO A 181 -7.65 -12.15 -6.50
C PRO A 181 -7.47 -11.05 -5.45
N ARG A 182 -7.94 -11.29 -4.23
CA ARG A 182 -7.91 -10.31 -3.12
C ARG A 182 -6.52 -10.15 -2.50
N GLN A 183 -5.59 -9.68 -3.30
CA GLN A 183 -4.19 -9.49 -2.95
C GLN A 183 -3.56 -8.44 -3.87
N PHE A 184 -2.42 -7.91 -3.43
CA PHE A 184 -1.53 -7.10 -4.24
C PHE A 184 -0.08 -7.39 -3.83
N SER A 185 0.88 -6.97 -4.65
CA SER A 185 2.31 -7.15 -4.36
C SER A 185 3.12 -5.94 -4.78
N PHE A 186 4.17 -5.66 -4.02
CA PHE A 186 5.16 -4.65 -4.34
C PHE A 186 6.46 -5.30 -4.78
N TYR A 187 7.05 -4.75 -5.83
CA TYR A 187 8.39 -5.05 -6.29
C TYR A 187 9.18 -3.74 -6.36
N LEU A 188 9.94 -3.46 -5.31
CA LEU A 188 10.73 -2.24 -5.19
C LEU A 188 12.19 -2.56 -5.50
N THR A 189 12.73 -1.97 -6.56
CA THR A 189 14.05 -2.36 -7.11
C THR A 189 15.22 -1.63 -6.47
N GLY A 190 14.97 -0.48 -5.83
CA GLY A 190 16.01 0.44 -5.34
C GLY A 190 16.91 1.04 -6.42
N ASN A 191 16.68 0.71 -7.70
CA ASN A 191 17.48 1.13 -8.84
C ASN A 191 16.58 1.94 -9.79
N THR A 192 17.04 3.12 -10.20
CA THR A 192 16.29 4.01 -11.11
C THR A 192 16.19 3.48 -12.55
N GLU A 193 17.06 2.57 -12.97
CA GLU A 193 17.05 1.92 -14.29
C GLU A 193 16.07 0.74 -14.36
N LYS A 194 15.69 0.16 -13.22
CA LYS A 194 14.74 -0.96 -13.15
C LYS A 194 13.42 -0.47 -12.59
N MET A 195 12.36 -0.60 -13.38
CA MET A 195 11.02 -0.18 -12.99
C MET A 195 10.54 -0.95 -11.75
N SER A 196 10.18 -0.21 -10.70
CA SER A 196 9.43 -0.76 -9.55
C SER A 196 7.98 -0.97 -9.95
N ARG A 197 7.28 -1.89 -9.28
CA ARG A 197 5.88 -2.21 -9.61
C ARG A 197 5.03 -2.43 -8.38
N LEU A 198 3.79 -1.95 -8.45
CA LEU A 198 2.66 -2.43 -7.67
C LEU A 198 1.84 -3.33 -8.58
N VAL A 199 1.46 -4.52 -8.14
CA VAL A 199 0.62 -5.43 -8.92
C VAL A 199 -0.62 -5.75 -8.11
N PHE A 200 -1.80 -5.40 -8.64
CA PHE A 200 -3.06 -5.86 -8.08
C PHE A 200 -3.41 -7.25 -8.64
N GLY A 201 -3.85 -8.15 -7.76
CA GLY A 201 -4.13 -9.54 -8.08
C GLY A 201 -2.90 -10.46 -8.01
N ASP A 202 -2.77 -11.35 -8.98
CA ASP A 202 -1.69 -12.35 -8.98
C ASP A 202 -0.32 -11.71 -9.11
N ALA A 203 0.58 -12.09 -8.21
CA ALA A 203 1.94 -11.57 -8.19
C ALA A 203 2.79 -12.20 -9.29
N ASP A 204 3.52 -11.39 -10.05
CA ASP A 204 4.46 -11.89 -11.07
C ASP A 204 5.85 -12.16 -10.49
N LEU A 205 5.97 -13.29 -9.78
CA LEU A 205 7.24 -13.77 -9.22
C LEU A 205 8.26 -14.15 -10.30
N ALA A 206 7.80 -14.60 -11.47
CA ALA A 206 8.66 -15.07 -12.53
C ALA A 206 9.55 -13.93 -13.05
N THR A 207 8.96 -12.76 -13.28
CA THR A 207 9.64 -11.56 -13.77
C THR A 207 10.31 -10.77 -12.67
N ASN A 208 9.67 -10.62 -11.51
CA ASN A 208 10.07 -9.60 -10.54
C ASN A 208 10.74 -10.15 -9.26
N SER A 209 10.77 -11.48 -9.08
CA SER A 209 11.36 -12.10 -7.89
C SER A 209 12.52 -13.07 -8.21
N LYS A 210 13.55 -13.02 -7.35
CA LYS A 210 14.62 -14.03 -7.32
C LYS A 210 14.08 -15.36 -6.77
N ASP A 211 13.25 -15.28 -5.74
CA ASP A 211 12.55 -16.44 -5.18
C ASP A 211 11.40 -16.85 -6.09
N LYS A 212 11.24 -18.17 -6.27
CA LYS A 212 10.18 -18.75 -7.11
C LYS A 212 8.96 -19.21 -6.34
N GLU A 213 8.99 -19.07 -5.02
CA GLU A 213 7.92 -19.49 -4.12
C GLU A 213 7.64 -18.41 -3.08
N PHE A 214 6.39 -18.33 -2.63
CA PHE A 214 5.99 -17.45 -1.55
C PHE A 214 6.39 -18.02 -0.20
N LYS A 215 6.96 -17.16 0.64
CA LYS A 215 7.06 -17.38 2.09
C LYS A 215 5.99 -16.55 2.78
N TYR A 216 5.24 -17.19 3.66
CA TYR A 216 4.13 -16.55 4.35
C TYR A 216 4.54 -16.17 5.77
N GLY A 217 4.29 -14.91 6.14
CA GLY A 217 4.34 -14.46 7.52
C GLY A 217 3.15 -14.99 8.33
N LYS A 218 3.25 -14.93 9.67
CA LYS A 218 2.10 -15.24 10.53
C LYS A 218 1.17 -14.03 10.61
N GLY A 219 -0.09 -14.21 10.22
CA GLY A 219 -1.10 -13.16 10.21
C GLY A 219 -1.87 -12.95 11.52
N TYR A 220 -1.36 -13.46 12.67
CA TYR A 220 -2.07 -13.35 13.95
C TYR A 220 -2.41 -11.89 14.29
N TYR A 221 -1.46 -10.97 14.11
CA TYR A 221 -1.68 -9.56 14.42
C TYR A 221 -2.62 -8.88 13.41
N MET A 222 -2.58 -9.27 12.14
CA MET A 222 -3.43 -8.71 11.08
C MET A 222 -4.92 -8.90 11.35
N SER A 223 -5.34 -9.95 12.10
CA SER A 223 -6.75 -10.14 12.46
C SER A 223 -7.25 -9.23 13.58
N HIS A 224 -6.41 -8.36 14.13
CA HIS A 224 -6.72 -7.49 15.27
C HIS A 224 -6.55 -5.99 14.95
N THR A 225 -6.28 -5.64 13.69
CA THR A 225 -6.03 -4.26 13.24
C THR A 225 -6.45 -4.12 11.78
N ASP A 226 -6.51 -2.88 11.30
CA ASP A 226 -6.71 -2.51 9.89
C ASP A 226 -5.39 -2.48 9.10
N LEU A 227 -4.26 -2.73 9.77
CA LEU A 227 -2.93 -2.62 9.19
C LEU A 227 -2.35 -3.98 8.78
N TRP A 228 -1.36 -3.94 7.89
CA TRP A 228 -0.64 -5.13 7.41
C TRP A 228 0.46 -5.54 8.40
N LEU A 229 0.06 -6.19 9.50
CA LEU A 229 0.98 -6.70 10.51
C LEU A 229 1.39 -8.17 10.26
N THR A 230 2.67 -8.46 10.46
CA THR A 230 3.23 -9.82 10.51
C THR A 230 4.01 -10.05 11.81
N SER A 231 4.38 -11.30 12.06
CA SER A 231 5.27 -11.68 13.15
C SER A 231 6.74 -11.75 12.71
N VAL A 232 7.64 -11.22 13.54
CA VAL A 232 9.10 -11.30 13.39
C VAL A 232 9.76 -11.70 14.73
N TRP A 233 10.92 -12.38 14.68
CA TRP A 233 11.63 -12.86 15.89
C TRP A 233 12.98 -12.19 16.10
N SER A 234 13.56 -11.67 15.04
CA SER A 234 14.86 -11.03 15.07
C SER A 234 14.99 -10.04 13.92
N ILE A 235 15.99 -9.18 14.02
CA ILE A 235 16.50 -8.38 12.91
C ILE A 235 17.99 -8.64 12.76
N GLY A 236 18.42 -8.86 11.53
CA GLY A 236 19.82 -9.08 11.21
C GLY A 236 20.33 -8.07 10.19
N TRP A 237 21.64 -7.87 10.21
CA TRP A 237 22.32 -7.06 9.20
C TRP A 237 23.05 -7.97 8.21
N SER A 238 22.66 -7.87 6.94
CA SER A 238 23.20 -8.76 5.91
C SER A 238 24.72 -8.57 5.75
N GLY A 239 25.44 -9.69 5.67
CA GLY A 239 26.89 -9.71 5.41
C GLY A 239 27.77 -9.51 6.65
N THR A 240 27.21 -9.20 7.82
CA THR A 240 27.98 -9.05 9.07
C THR A 240 27.84 -10.25 10.00
N GLY A 241 26.80 -11.07 9.82
CA GLY A 241 26.45 -12.15 10.75
C GLY A 241 25.81 -11.66 12.05
N VAL A 242 25.59 -10.35 12.20
CA VAL A 242 24.90 -9.76 13.35
C VAL A 242 23.39 -10.01 13.22
N GLU A 243 22.82 -10.59 14.26
CA GLU A 243 21.39 -10.81 14.42
C GLU A 243 20.98 -10.53 15.87
N VAL A 244 20.01 -9.65 16.06
CA VAL A 244 19.44 -9.31 17.36
C VAL A 244 18.03 -9.88 17.43
N ALA A 245 17.80 -10.76 18.40
CA ALA A 245 16.48 -11.28 18.72
C ALA A 245 15.63 -10.21 19.41
N PHE A 246 14.34 -10.17 19.06
CA PHE A 246 13.33 -9.41 19.79
C PHE A 246 12.97 -10.11 21.11
N PRO A 247 12.31 -9.42 22.07
CA PRO A 247 11.84 -10.04 23.30
C PRO A 247 10.97 -11.27 23.02
N ASP A 248 11.19 -12.34 23.77
CA ASP A 248 10.50 -13.61 23.52
C ASP A 248 8.98 -13.44 23.70
N ARG A 249 8.27 -13.71 22.59
CA ARG A 249 6.80 -13.75 22.52
C ARG A 249 6.32 -15.12 22.06
N GLY A 250 7.16 -16.14 22.24
CA GLY A 250 6.92 -17.52 21.83
C GLY A 250 6.54 -17.63 20.37
N THR A 251 5.48 -18.39 20.09
CA THR A 251 5.02 -18.66 18.73
C THR A 251 4.38 -17.45 18.03
N LEU A 252 4.08 -16.37 18.76
CA LEU A 252 3.48 -15.16 18.18
C LEU A 252 4.53 -14.21 17.59
N GLY A 253 5.76 -14.22 18.09
CA GLY A 253 6.78 -13.24 17.71
C GLY A 253 6.39 -11.80 18.03
N SER A 254 7.20 -10.84 17.61
CA SER A 254 6.91 -9.41 17.70
C SER A 254 6.11 -8.93 16.50
N PRO A 255 5.12 -8.03 16.69
CA PRO A 255 4.39 -7.45 15.57
C PRO A 255 5.29 -6.50 14.78
N ALA A 256 5.27 -6.62 13.46
CA ALA A 256 5.93 -5.71 12.53
C ALA A 256 4.93 -5.24 11.46
N LEU A 257 4.88 -3.93 11.24
CA LEU A 257 4.10 -3.32 10.18
C LEU A 257 4.85 -3.41 8.86
N ILE A 258 4.18 -3.92 7.83
CA ILE A 258 4.64 -3.84 6.45
C ILE A 258 4.09 -2.56 5.86
N ASP A 259 4.94 -1.53 5.81
CA ASP A 259 4.58 -0.16 5.42
C ASP A 259 5.38 0.28 4.19
N SER A 260 4.72 0.35 3.03
CA SER A 260 5.31 0.86 1.78
C SER A 260 5.42 2.38 1.73
N GLY A 261 4.73 3.10 2.61
CA GLY A 261 4.81 4.56 2.75
C GLY A 261 6.00 5.03 3.59
N SER A 262 6.62 4.13 4.37
CA SER A 262 7.80 4.42 5.19
C SER A 262 9.11 4.10 4.47
N SER A 263 10.06 5.05 4.46
CA SER A 263 11.36 4.91 3.78
C SER A 263 12.42 4.16 4.60
N LEU A 264 12.29 4.16 5.92
CA LEU A 264 13.30 3.62 6.85
C LEU A 264 12.70 2.46 7.66
N ILE A 265 13.57 1.57 8.13
CA ILE A 265 13.19 0.59 9.15
C ILE A 265 13.14 1.32 10.50
N VAL A 266 11.97 1.32 11.13
CA VAL A 266 11.77 1.90 12.46
C VAL A 266 11.81 0.78 13.50
N LEU A 267 12.65 0.93 14.52
CA LEU A 267 12.81 -0.03 15.61
C LEU A 267 12.48 0.61 16.95
N ALA A 268 12.07 -0.22 17.91
CA ALA A 268 12.03 0.20 19.30
C ALA A 268 13.44 0.62 19.77
N PRO A 269 13.58 1.68 20.61
CA PRO A 269 14.88 2.23 20.96
C PRO A 269 15.86 1.20 21.54
N ASP A 270 15.38 0.28 22.38
CA ASP A 270 16.18 -0.79 22.98
C ASP A 270 16.74 -1.76 21.94
N ILE A 271 15.95 -2.14 20.94
CA ILE A 271 16.40 -3.03 19.87
C ILE A 271 17.36 -2.31 18.92
N TYR A 272 17.08 -1.05 18.61
CA TYR A 272 17.97 -0.23 17.80
C TYR A 272 19.36 -0.12 18.46
N GLU A 273 19.41 0.28 19.74
CA GLU A 273 20.69 0.45 20.44
C GLU A 273 21.46 -0.87 20.56
N HIS A 274 20.76 -1.99 20.78
CA HIS A 274 21.40 -3.31 20.81
C HIS A 274 21.98 -3.70 19.45
N LEU A 275 21.22 -3.54 18.35
CA LEU A 275 21.70 -3.82 17.01
C LEU A 275 22.93 -2.97 16.64
N ILE A 276 22.88 -1.67 16.94
CA ILE A 276 24.00 -0.76 16.68
C ILE A 276 25.22 -1.10 17.55
N SER A 277 25.01 -1.52 18.80
CA SER A 277 26.10 -1.99 19.67
C SER A 277 26.80 -3.23 19.10
N GLU A 278 26.04 -4.24 18.66
CA GLU A 278 26.60 -5.45 18.05
C GLU A 278 27.36 -5.14 16.77
N LEU A 279 26.83 -4.26 15.91
CA LEU A 279 27.51 -3.80 14.69
C LEU A 279 28.82 -3.07 15.01
N ARG A 280 28.83 -2.17 16.00
CA ARG A 280 30.05 -1.47 16.42
C ARG A 280 31.09 -2.43 16.99
N SER A 281 30.67 -3.50 17.67
CA SER A 281 31.58 -4.49 18.26
C SER A 281 32.44 -5.22 17.22
N ILE A 282 31.96 -5.32 15.98
CA ILE A 282 32.67 -5.91 14.85
C ILE A 282 33.35 -4.87 13.94
N GLY A 283 33.43 -3.62 14.38
CA GLY A 283 34.07 -2.53 13.64
C GLY A 283 33.24 -1.99 12.47
N TRP A 284 31.92 -2.22 12.46
CA TRP A 284 31.03 -1.59 11.49
C TRP A 284 30.78 -0.13 11.90
N SER A 285 31.10 0.81 11.01
CA SER A 285 31.01 2.26 11.20
C SER A 285 30.04 2.90 10.22
#